data_AF-A0A6Y5WGU7-F1
#
_entry.id   AF-A0A6Y5WGU7-F1
#
_cell.length_a   1.000
_cell.length_b   1.000
_cell.length_c   1.000
_cell.angle_alpha   90.00
_cell.angle_beta   90.00
_cell.angle_gamma   90.00
#
_symmetry.space_group_name_H-M   'P 1'
#
loop_
_entity.id
_entity.type
_entity.pdbx_description
1 polymer ?
#
loop_
_entity_poly.entity_id
_entity_poly.type
_entity_poly.pdbx_seq_one_letter_code
_entity_poly.pdbx_strand_id
1 'polypeptide(L)'
;MNSFFEQYHPVFEVVCRILGNGWRVNKLDDCSSRIKLTSPQFKNYSVHIRMEKDRFSVVGSVDSRSWRSPHHVCTLSRKRNPVDIAADIERKILVNASQEVLQAIEYEKHQVEKKDEILILKGMLSQLVQLESWYGALTGFRAENGLNGKVTEQGDSYDLQIRGLSIDQLVKITGYLKQL
;
A
#
# COMPACT_ATOMS: atom_id res chain seq x y z
N MET A 1 12.76 -2.77 -35.31
CA MET A 1 11.30 -2.72 -35.08
C MET A 1 11.12 -1.82 -33.87
N ASN A 2 10.47 -0.67 -34.00
CA ASN A 2 10.37 0.29 -32.88
C ASN A 2 9.53 -0.34 -31.77
N SER A 3 9.99 -0.20 -30.52
CA SER A 3 9.23 -0.64 -29.36
C SER A 3 7.91 0.13 -29.23
N PHE A 4 6.94 -0.44 -28.49
CA PHE A 4 5.68 0.25 -28.20
C PHE A 4 5.93 1.64 -27.60
N PHE A 5 6.88 1.73 -26.66
CA PHE A 5 7.29 2.98 -26.06
C PHE A 5 7.80 3.98 -27.12
N GLU A 6 8.77 3.61 -27.95
CA GLU A 6 9.32 4.52 -28.98
C GLU A 6 8.26 4.99 -29.97
N GLN A 7 7.34 4.09 -30.36
CA GLN A 7 6.30 4.41 -31.33
C GLN A 7 5.27 5.41 -30.78
N TYR A 8 4.84 5.25 -29.53
CA TYR A 8 3.73 6.01 -28.97
C TYR A 8 4.13 7.08 -27.96
N HIS A 9 5.39 7.12 -27.52
CA HIS A 9 5.90 8.16 -26.61
C HIS A 9 5.58 9.58 -27.10
N PRO A 10 5.81 9.96 -28.37
CA PRO A 10 5.48 11.32 -28.85
C PRO A 10 3.98 11.64 -28.74
N VAL A 11 3.12 10.65 -28.96
CA VAL A 11 1.66 10.81 -28.83
C VAL A 11 1.30 11.11 -27.38
N PHE A 12 1.83 10.33 -26.44
CA PHE A 12 1.50 10.49 -25.03
C PHE A 12 2.18 11.70 -24.37
N GLU A 13 3.30 12.20 -24.89
CA GLU A 13 3.83 13.52 -24.53
C GLU A 13 2.83 14.64 -24.87
N VAL A 14 2.17 14.59 -26.02
CA VAL A 14 1.11 15.55 -26.38
C VAL A 14 -0.11 15.38 -25.49
N VAL A 15 -0.55 14.14 -25.23
CA VAL A 15 -1.65 13.86 -24.29
C VAL A 15 -1.36 14.45 -22.91
N CYS A 16 -0.15 14.27 -22.37
CA CYS A 16 0.26 14.85 -21.10
C CYS A 16 0.19 16.37 -21.08
N ARG A 17 0.60 17.05 -22.16
CA ARG A 17 0.49 18.51 -22.27
C ARG A 17 -0.98 18.96 -22.27
N ILE A 18 -1.87 18.22 -22.94
CA ILE A 18 -3.31 18.52 -22.97
C ILE A 18 -3.96 18.30 -21.60
N LEU A 19 -3.63 17.19 -20.93
CA LEU A 19 -4.10 16.89 -19.57
C LEU A 19 -3.66 17.97 -18.55
N GLY A 20 -2.59 18.71 -18.84
CA GLY A 20 -2.07 19.74 -17.96
C GLY A 20 -1.60 19.18 -16.61
N ASN A 21 -1.73 19.96 -15.55
CA ASN A 21 -1.51 19.50 -14.16
C ASN A 21 -0.18 18.78 -13.91
N GLY A 22 0.86 19.13 -14.67
CA GLY A 22 2.18 18.53 -14.55
C GLY A 22 2.29 17.07 -14.97
N TRP A 23 1.31 16.51 -15.69
CA TRP A 23 1.40 15.17 -16.27
C TRP A 23 2.58 15.05 -17.23
N ARG A 24 3.32 13.94 -17.13
CA ARG A 24 4.49 13.64 -17.95
C ARG A 24 4.59 12.15 -18.20
N VAL A 25 5.17 11.78 -19.34
CA VAL A 25 5.64 10.41 -19.57
C VAL A 25 6.84 10.14 -18.65
N ASN A 26 6.74 9.09 -17.85
CA ASN A 26 7.82 8.64 -16.99
C ASN A 26 8.90 7.95 -17.83
N LYS A 27 10.10 8.56 -17.87
CA LYS A 27 11.26 8.08 -18.63
C LYS A 27 12.18 7.17 -17.82
N LEU A 28 11.94 7.05 -16.52
CA LEU A 28 12.65 6.14 -15.61
C LEU A 28 12.00 4.74 -15.59
N ASP A 29 10.81 4.61 -16.16
CA ASP A 29 10.14 3.31 -16.30
C ASP A 29 10.88 2.48 -17.35
N ASP A 30 11.40 1.32 -16.95
CA ASP A 30 12.22 0.42 -17.78
C ASP A 30 11.38 -0.56 -18.64
N CYS A 31 10.05 -0.48 -18.53
CA CYS A 31 9.13 -1.37 -19.19
C CYS A 31 8.78 -0.90 -20.62
N SER A 32 9.49 -1.42 -21.62
CA SER A 32 9.33 -1.05 -23.05
C SER A 32 7.97 -1.39 -23.67
N SER A 33 7.17 -2.23 -23.01
CA SER A 33 5.83 -2.65 -23.46
C SER A 33 4.69 -1.77 -22.93
N ARG A 34 5.00 -0.75 -22.12
CA ARG A 34 4.01 0.21 -21.61
C ARG A 34 4.52 1.65 -21.69
N ILE A 35 3.60 2.57 -21.55
CA ILE A 35 3.86 3.99 -21.31
C ILE A 35 3.25 4.30 -19.95
N LYS A 36 4.07 4.78 -19.02
CA LYS A 36 3.64 5.21 -17.69
C LYS A 36 3.55 6.73 -17.66
N LEU A 37 2.40 7.27 -17.29
CA LEU A 37 2.22 8.70 -17.03
C LEU A 37 2.20 8.93 -15.52
N THR A 38 2.80 10.04 -15.10
CA THR A 38 2.84 10.48 -13.70
C THR A 38 2.67 11.98 -13.62
N SER A 39 2.13 12.48 -12.53
CA SER A 39 2.06 13.91 -12.23
C SER A 39 2.51 14.18 -10.79
N PRO A 40 3.27 15.26 -10.52
CA PRO A 40 3.60 15.67 -9.16
C PRO A 40 2.38 16.14 -8.37
N GLN A 41 1.29 16.53 -9.02
CA GLN A 41 0.04 16.92 -8.35
C GLN A 41 -0.73 15.71 -7.82
N PHE A 42 -0.55 14.54 -8.44
CA PHE A 42 -1.19 13.29 -8.03
C PHE A 42 -0.12 12.34 -7.50
N LYS A 43 0.36 12.61 -6.28
CA LYS A 43 1.44 11.83 -5.65
C LYS A 43 1.12 10.33 -5.70
N ASN A 44 2.06 9.54 -6.22
CA ASN A 44 1.95 8.10 -6.39
C ASN A 44 0.79 7.62 -7.29
N TYR A 45 0.00 8.51 -7.92
CA TYR A 45 -0.96 8.07 -8.92
C TYR A 45 -0.26 7.91 -10.26
N SER A 46 -0.56 6.80 -10.95
CA SER A 46 0.00 6.54 -12.26
C SER A 46 -1.08 6.13 -13.26
N VAL A 47 -0.84 6.43 -14.53
CA VAL A 47 -1.64 5.92 -15.65
C VAL A 47 -0.75 5.07 -16.52
N HIS A 48 -1.05 3.79 -16.63
CA HIS A 48 -0.33 2.82 -17.44
C HIS A 48 -1.10 2.58 -18.74
N ILE A 49 -0.41 2.72 -19.86
CA ILE A 49 -0.95 2.44 -21.19
C ILE A 49 -0.15 1.31 -21.82
N ARG A 50 -0.83 0.30 -22.33
CA ARG A 50 -0.25 -0.81 -23.07
C ARG A 50 -1.10 -1.15 -24.30
N MET A 51 -0.52 -1.89 -25.24
CA MET A 51 -1.27 -2.39 -26.40
C MET A 51 -1.89 -3.76 -26.06
N GLU A 52 -3.21 -3.90 -26.21
CA GLU A 52 -3.93 -5.16 -26.08
C GLU A 52 -4.92 -5.32 -27.24
N LYS A 53 -4.83 -6.43 -27.99
CA LYS A 53 -5.74 -6.74 -29.11
C LYS A 53 -5.96 -5.53 -30.04
N ASP A 54 -4.86 -4.88 -30.41
CA ASP A 54 -4.84 -3.70 -31.30
C ASP A 54 -5.47 -2.41 -30.76
N ARG A 55 -5.64 -2.31 -29.44
CA ARG A 55 -6.19 -1.14 -28.76
C ARG A 55 -5.32 -0.74 -27.59
N PHE A 56 -5.35 0.54 -27.23
CA PHE A 56 -4.73 0.99 -25.99
C PHE A 56 -5.58 0.54 -24.81
N SER A 57 -4.98 -0.25 -23.92
CA SER A 57 -5.50 -0.58 -22.60
C SER A 57 -4.90 0.42 -21.62
N VAL A 58 -5.75 1.29 -21.08
CA VAL A 58 -5.37 2.36 -20.16
C VAL A 58 -5.86 2.01 -18.78
N VAL A 59 -4.96 1.99 -17.80
CA VAL A 59 -5.24 1.68 -16.41
C VAL A 59 -4.69 2.79 -15.54
N GLY A 60 -5.48 3.35 -14.64
CA GLY A 60 -4.99 4.29 -13.62
C GLY A 60 -5.32 3.84 -12.21
N SER A 61 -4.40 4.10 -11.30
CA SER A 61 -4.54 3.80 -9.88
C SER A 61 -3.42 4.46 -9.07
N VAL A 62 -3.59 4.50 -7.75
CA VAL A 62 -2.48 4.84 -6.83
C VAL A 62 -1.52 3.66 -6.71
N ASP A 63 -0.25 3.91 -7.03
CA ASP A 63 0.89 3.03 -6.78
C ASP A 63 1.20 2.99 -5.28
N SER A 64 0.56 2.08 -4.54
CA SER A 64 0.86 1.83 -3.12
C SER A 64 1.19 0.36 -2.86
N ARG A 65 2.11 0.11 -1.94
CA ARG A 65 2.44 -1.24 -1.45
C ARG A 65 1.58 -1.67 -0.26
N SER A 66 1.00 -0.71 0.44
CA SER A 66 0.26 -0.90 1.68
C SER A 66 -1.24 -0.79 1.47
N TRP A 67 -1.68 0.09 0.56
CA TRP A 67 -3.07 0.32 0.24
C TRP A 67 -3.45 -0.30 -1.11
N ARG A 68 -4.59 -0.98 -1.16
CA ARG A 68 -5.15 -1.52 -2.41
C ARG A 68 -6.09 -0.49 -3.02
N SER A 69 -5.57 0.28 -3.96
CA SER A 69 -6.34 1.27 -4.69
C SER A 69 -7.34 0.62 -5.66
N PRO A 70 -8.51 1.23 -5.87
CA PRO A 70 -9.35 0.91 -7.02
C PRO A 70 -8.57 1.09 -8.33
N HIS A 71 -8.88 0.27 -9.32
CA HIS A 71 -8.32 0.41 -10.67
C HIS A 71 -9.38 0.96 -11.62
N HIS A 72 -9.03 2.04 -12.31
CA HIS A 72 -9.85 2.60 -13.38
C HIS A 72 -9.31 2.15 -14.72
N VAL A 73 -10.16 1.57 -15.54
CA VAL A 73 -9.74 0.95 -16.81
C VAL A 73 -10.59 1.46 -17.96
N CYS A 74 -9.95 1.80 -19.08
CA CYS A 74 -10.64 2.03 -20.33
C CYS A 74 -9.83 1.55 -21.53
N THR A 75 -10.51 1.37 -22.66
CA THR A 75 -9.88 0.90 -23.90
C THR A 75 -10.10 1.88 -25.05
N LEU A 76 -9.02 2.37 -25.66
CA LEU A 76 -9.04 3.40 -26.70
C LEU A 76 -8.56 2.83 -28.04
N SER A 77 -9.13 3.30 -29.15
CA SER A 77 -8.64 2.97 -30.49
C SER A 77 -7.29 3.65 -30.74
N ARG A 78 -6.37 2.96 -31.43
CA ARG A 78 -5.07 3.55 -31.79
C ARG A 78 -5.19 4.77 -32.73
N LYS A 79 -6.31 4.88 -33.44
CA LYS A 79 -6.57 5.96 -34.41
C LYS A 79 -7.11 7.24 -33.76
N ARG A 80 -7.41 7.21 -32.46
CA ARG A 80 -7.87 8.43 -31.77
C ARG A 80 -6.78 9.48 -31.75
N ASN A 81 -7.19 10.74 -31.90
CA ASN A 81 -6.27 11.86 -31.76
C ASN A 81 -5.92 12.07 -30.27
N PRO A 82 -4.82 12.77 -29.97
CA PRO A 82 -4.39 13.03 -28.59
C PRO A 82 -5.41 13.76 -27.71
N VAL A 83 -6.23 14.65 -28.29
CA VAL A 83 -7.24 15.42 -27.55
C VAL A 83 -8.33 14.49 -27.00
N ASP A 84 -8.85 13.60 -27.85
CA ASP A 84 -9.87 12.62 -27.46
C ASP A 84 -9.33 11.58 -26.48
N ILE A 85 -8.03 11.27 -26.55
CA ILE A 85 -7.37 10.38 -25.58
C ILE A 85 -7.28 11.08 -24.22
N ALA A 86 -6.82 12.34 -24.18
CA ALA A 86 -6.73 13.12 -22.95
C ALA A 86 -8.10 13.26 -22.27
N ALA A 87 -9.13 13.64 -23.03
CA ALA A 87 -10.49 13.79 -22.50
C ALA A 87 -11.05 12.47 -21.92
N ASP A 88 -10.75 11.32 -22.55
CA ASP A 88 -11.16 10.03 -22.01
C ASP A 88 -10.36 9.62 -20.78
N ILE A 89 -9.05 9.91 -20.71
CA ILE A 89 -8.24 9.68 -19.51
C ILE A 89 -8.78 10.52 -18.36
N GLU A 90 -9.02 11.82 -18.57
CA GLU A 90 -9.55 12.72 -17.57
C GLU A 90 -10.89 12.21 -17.01
N ARG A 91 -11.85 11.92 -17.90
CA ARG A 91 -13.20 11.53 -17.51
C ARG A 91 -13.33 10.12 -16.95
N LYS A 92 -12.51 9.16 -17.41
CA LYS A 92 -12.68 7.73 -17.06
C LYS A 92 -11.62 7.21 -16.10
N ILE A 93 -10.43 7.82 -16.10
CA ILE A 93 -9.27 7.32 -15.34
C ILE A 93 -8.95 8.25 -14.17
N LEU A 94 -9.13 9.57 -14.33
CA LEU A 94 -8.76 10.55 -13.31
C LEU A 94 -9.93 11.05 -12.47
N VAL A 95 -11.15 10.54 -12.71
CA VAL A 95 -12.40 10.99 -12.06
C VAL A 95 -12.30 11.12 -10.54
N ASN A 96 -11.66 10.15 -9.89
CA ASN A 96 -11.49 10.11 -8.43
C ASN A 96 -10.03 10.18 -7.99
N ALA A 97 -9.09 10.48 -8.90
CA ALA A 97 -7.67 10.35 -8.63
C ALA A 97 -7.21 11.20 -7.43
N SER A 98 -7.70 12.42 -7.27
CA SER A 98 -7.36 13.28 -6.13
C SER A 98 -7.83 12.68 -4.80
N GLN A 99 -9.06 12.17 -4.75
CA GLN A 99 -9.61 11.55 -3.54
C GLN A 99 -8.86 10.27 -3.17
N GLU A 100 -8.55 9.44 -4.15
CA GLU A 100 -7.83 8.18 -3.94
C GLU A 100 -6.39 8.43 -3.47
N VAL A 101 -5.72 9.47 -3.99
CA VAL A 101 -4.39 9.89 -3.50
C VAL A 101 -4.46 10.32 -2.03
N LEU A 102 -5.48 11.10 -1.65
CA LEU A 102 -5.65 11.51 -0.25
C LEU A 102 -5.90 10.31 0.67
N GLN A 103 -6.75 9.37 0.27
CA GLN A 103 -7.01 8.14 1.02
C GLN A 103 -5.75 7.29 1.18
N ALA A 104 -4.93 7.19 0.13
CA ALA A 104 -3.66 6.47 0.20
C ALA A 104 -2.70 7.12 1.20
N ILE A 105 -2.61 8.46 1.21
CA ILE A 105 -1.75 9.22 2.14
C ILE A 105 -2.22 9.03 3.58
N GLU A 106 -3.53 9.13 3.82
CA GLU A 106 -4.12 8.93 5.15
C GLU A 106 -3.89 7.50 5.66
N TYR A 107 -4.08 6.51 4.78
CA TYR A 107 -3.79 5.12 5.10
C TYR A 107 -2.32 4.90 5.44
N GLU A 108 -1.40 5.47 4.66
CA GLU A 108 0.04 5.40 4.95
C GLU A 108 0.39 6.04 6.30
N LYS A 109 -0.23 7.18 6.64
CA LYS A 109 -0.05 7.86 7.93
C LYS A 109 -0.49 6.97 9.10
N HIS A 110 -1.69 6.39 9.01
CA HIS A 110 -2.18 5.46 10.02
C HIS A 110 -1.32 4.20 10.17
N GLN A 111 -0.75 3.69 9.07
CA GLN A 111 0.18 2.56 9.14
C GLN A 111 1.51 2.93 9.82
N VAL A 112 1.98 4.16 9.67
CA VAL A 112 3.17 4.66 10.39
C VAL A 112 2.85 4.81 11.88
N GLU A 113 1.73 5.45 12.22
CA GLU A 113 1.29 5.62 13.62
C GLU A 113 1.15 4.27 14.33
N LYS A 114 0.47 3.31 13.69
CA LYS A 114 0.33 1.94 14.23
C LYS A 114 1.67 1.23 14.41
N LYS A 115 2.64 1.45 13.51
CA LYS A 115 4.00 0.88 13.68
C LYS A 115 4.71 1.49 14.88
N ASP A 116 4.57 2.79 15.10
CA ASP A 116 5.18 3.48 16.23
C ASP A 116 4.58 3.00 17.55
N GLU A 117 3.26 2.84 17.63
CA GLU A 117 2.57 2.26 18.80
C GLU A 117 3.06 0.84 19.10
N ILE A 118 3.19 -0.01 18.07
CA ILE A 118 3.71 -1.37 18.22
C ILE A 118 5.17 -1.36 18.72
N LEU A 119 6.00 -0.43 18.25
CA LEU A 119 7.37 -0.28 18.71
C LEU A 119 7.43 0.14 20.16
N ILE A 120 6.59 1.09 20.59
CA ILE A 120 6.48 1.52 21.99
C ILE A 120 6.07 0.34 22.87
N LEU A 121 5.03 -0.41 22.49
CA LEU A 121 4.57 -1.58 23.23
C LEU A 121 5.67 -2.64 23.37
N LYS A 122 6.40 -2.95 22.29
CA LYS A 122 7.57 -3.85 22.36
C LYS A 122 8.67 -3.28 23.25
N GLY A 123 8.92 -1.98 23.20
CA GLY A 123 9.84 -1.29 24.10
C GLY A 123 9.47 -1.53 25.57
N MET A 124 8.21 -1.33 25.94
CA MET A 124 7.72 -1.55 27.30
C MET A 124 7.81 -3.02 27.72
N LEU A 125 7.37 -3.96 26.87
CA LEU A 125 7.42 -5.39 27.18
C LEU A 125 8.85 -5.90 27.34
N SER A 126 9.80 -5.37 26.56
CA SER A 126 11.22 -5.76 26.64
C SER A 126 11.90 -5.39 27.96
N GLN A 127 11.33 -4.46 28.73
CA GLN A 127 11.80 -4.17 30.09
C GLN A 127 11.37 -5.24 31.11
N LEU A 128 10.38 -6.06 30.77
CA LEU A 128 9.78 -7.05 31.67
C LEU A 128 10.23 -8.48 31.35
N VAL A 129 10.40 -8.79 30.06
CA VAL A 129 10.70 -10.13 29.56
C VAL A 129 11.58 -10.06 28.31
N GLN A 130 12.34 -11.12 28.05
CA GLN A 130 13.08 -11.23 26.80
C GLN A 130 12.11 -11.44 25.65
N LEU A 131 12.11 -10.54 24.66
CA LEU A 131 11.27 -10.68 23.47
C LEU A 131 11.87 -11.65 22.46
N GLU A 132 11.01 -12.44 21.83
CA GLU A 132 11.36 -13.40 20.78
C GLU A 132 10.41 -13.24 19.58
N SER A 133 10.85 -13.65 18.39
CA SER A 133 9.96 -13.71 17.22
C SER A 133 8.98 -14.88 17.38
N TRP A 134 7.70 -14.66 17.07
CA TRP A 134 6.67 -15.70 17.14
C TRP A 134 5.72 -15.60 15.96
N TYR A 135 5.55 -16.71 15.23
CA TYR A 135 4.71 -16.74 14.02
C TYR A 135 3.24 -16.43 14.33
N GLY A 136 2.66 -15.49 13.57
CA GLY A 136 1.26 -15.07 13.74
C GLY A 136 0.99 -14.33 15.06
N ALA A 137 2.00 -13.66 15.62
CA ALA A 137 1.89 -12.87 16.84
C ALA A 137 2.55 -11.50 16.66
N LEU A 138 2.19 -10.56 17.53
CA LEU A 138 2.87 -9.27 17.61
C LEU A 138 4.32 -9.47 18.05
N THR A 139 4.50 -10.25 19.12
CA THR A 139 5.80 -10.70 19.64
C THR A 139 5.62 -11.94 20.52
N GLY A 140 6.65 -12.78 20.57
CA GLY A 140 6.82 -13.77 21.62
C GLY A 140 7.60 -13.19 22.80
N PHE A 141 7.61 -13.91 23.91
CA PHE A 141 8.48 -13.62 25.04
C PHE A 141 8.94 -14.87 25.78
N ARG A 142 10.05 -14.73 26.50
CA ARG A 142 10.60 -15.69 27.45
C ARG A 142 10.95 -14.95 28.75
N ALA A 143 10.49 -15.49 29.87
CA ALA A 143 10.82 -15.01 31.21
C ALA A 143 11.94 -15.86 31.82
N GLU A 144 12.69 -15.28 32.76
CA GLU A 144 13.81 -15.94 33.43
C GLU A 144 13.39 -17.20 34.20
N ASN A 145 12.16 -17.24 34.70
CA ASN A 145 11.58 -18.38 35.40
C ASN A 145 11.15 -19.54 34.47
N GLY A 146 11.53 -19.49 33.19
CA GLY A 146 11.25 -20.53 32.19
C GLY A 146 9.87 -20.43 31.54
N LEU A 147 9.01 -19.51 31.97
CA LEU A 147 7.74 -19.25 31.30
C LEU A 147 7.98 -18.60 29.93
N ASN A 148 7.14 -18.92 28.96
CA ASN A 148 7.17 -18.27 27.66
C ASN A 148 5.76 -18.07 27.12
N GLY A 149 5.64 -17.30 26.05
CA GLY A 149 4.34 -16.96 25.54
C GLY A 149 4.37 -16.03 24.36
N LYS A 150 3.20 -15.51 24.02
CA LYS A 150 3.02 -14.56 22.92
C LYS A 150 1.96 -13.53 23.24
N VAL A 151 2.12 -12.37 22.62
CA VAL A 151 1.13 -11.31 22.56
C VAL A 151 0.59 -11.23 21.14
N THR A 152 -0.73 -11.26 20.98
CA THR A 152 -1.44 -11.08 19.70
C THR A 152 -2.32 -9.85 19.76
N GLU A 153 -2.42 -9.12 18.66
CA GLU A 153 -3.32 -7.97 18.51
C GLU A 153 -4.63 -8.46 17.87
N GLN A 154 -5.77 -8.03 18.42
CA GLN A 154 -7.13 -8.34 17.98
C GLN A 154 -7.94 -7.04 17.86
N GLY A 155 -7.90 -6.40 16.68
CA GLY A 155 -8.49 -5.06 16.52
C GLY A 155 -7.86 -4.09 17.50
N ASP A 156 -8.68 -3.50 18.39
CA ASP A 156 -8.25 -2.54 19.41
C ASP A 156 -7.83 -3.20 20.74
N SER A 157 -7.69 -4.52 20.78
CA SER A 157 -7.40 -5.29 22.00
C SER A 157 -6.18 -6.20 21.85
N TYR A 158 -5.67 -6.69 22.99
CA TYR A 158 -4.51 -7.57 23.03
C TYR A 158 -4.83 -8.88 23.76
N ASP A 159 -4.38 -9.97 23.15
CA ASP A 159 -4.42 -11.31 23.73
C ASP A 159 -3.04 -11.67 24.27
N LEU A 160 -2.99 -12.15 25.52
CA LEU A 160 -1.77 -12.67 26.15
C LEU A 160 -1.89 -14.18 26.36
N GLN A 161 -1.00 -14.95 25.72
CA GLN A 161 -0.87 -16.38 25.96
C GLN A 161 0.40 -16.65 26.76
N ILE A 162 0.27 -17.36 27.88
CA ILE A 162 1.38 -17.80 28.73
C ILE A 162 1.41 -19.34 28.75
N ARG A 163 2.58 -19.94 28.60
CA ARG A 163 2.83 -21.39 28.57
C ARG A 163 3.82 -21.78 29.66
N GLY A 164 3.72 -23.04 30.09
CA GLY A 164 4.61 -23.62 31.10
C GLY A 164 4.21 -23.33 32.55
N LEU A 165 2.97 -22.87 32.79
CA LEU A 165 2.48 -22.59 34.13
C LEU A 165 2.27 -23.88 34.94
N SER A 166 2.73 -23.87 36.19
CA SER A 166 2.27 -24.81 37.20
C SER A 166 0.86 -24.47 37.68
N ILE A 167 0.20 -25.38 38.40
CA ILE A 167 -1.13 -25.15 39.00
C ILE A 167 -1.11 -23.90 39.90
N ASP A 168 -0.09 -23.79 40.76
CA ASP A 168 0.06 -22.64 41.66
C ASP A 168 0.25 -21.31 40.91
N GLN A 169 1.11 -21.29 39.87
CA GLN A 169 1.32 -20.10 39.06
C GLN A 169 0.07 -19.69 38.28
N LEU A 170 -0.68 -20.65 37.75
CA LEU A 170 -1.95 -20.41 37.07
C LEU A 170 -2.96 -19.74 38.01
N VAL A 171 -3.16 -20.29 39.22
CA VAL A 171 -4.08 -19.73 40.22
C VAL A 171 -3.64 -18.32 40.63
N LYS A 172 -2.33 -18.09 40.85
CA LYS A 172 -1.79 -16.77 41.20
C LYS A 172 -2.06 -15.73 40.10
N ILE A 173 -1.76 -16.05 38.85
CA ILE A 173 -1.99 -15.13 37.72
C ILE A 173 -3.48 -14.83 37.58
N THR A 174 -4.35 -15.84 37.64
CA THR A 174 -5.80 -15.61 37.61
C THR A 174 -6.28 -14.75 38.77
N GLY A 175 -5.67 -14.90 39.95
CA GLY A 175 -5.89 -14.04 41.11
C GLY A 175 -5.51 -12.58 40.86
N TYR A 176 -4.34 -12.31 40.24
CA TYR A 176 -3.93 -10.96 39.84
C TYR A 176 -4.88 -10.34 38.82
N LEU A 177 -5.34 -11.12 37.83
CA LEU A 177 -6.28 -10.64 36.81
C LEU A 177 -7.62 -10.20 37.41
N LYS A 178 -8.08 -10.83 38.50
CA LYS A 178 -9.30 -10.43 39.22
C LYS A 178 -9.20 -9.03 39.83
N GLN A 179 -7.99 -8.52 40.05
CA GLN A 179 -7.73 -7.24 40.71
C GLN A 179 -7.45 -6.08 39.74
N LEU A 180 -7.32 -6.35 38.44
CA LEU A 180 -7.21 -5.34 37.38
C LEU A 180 -8.58 -4.71 37.09
#